data_AF-A0A0Q2UPE3-F1
#
_entry.id   AF-A0A0Q2UPE3-F1
#
_cell.length_a   1.000
_cell.length_b   1.000
_cell.length_c   1.000
_cell.angle_alpha   90.00
_cell.angle_beta   90.00
_cell.angle_gamma   90.00
#
_symmetry.space_group_name_H-M   'P 1'
#
loop_
_entity.id
_entity.type
_entity.pdbx_description
1 polymer ?
#
loop_
_entity_poly.entity_id
_entity_poly.type
_entity_poly.pdbx_seq_one_letter_code
_entity_poly.pdbx_strand_id
1 'polypeptide(L)'
;MGHKGLITVLKILAYGWMFYIPQIVALSVLGKLAGYSGLLAIFIAASVGYTLRALLMMAISVGLMSIIFWKKPSIEFFKYFLPLSCWGILSLLLRFANLIVPQILQVRILIEQISLVMAWFVSYYRLGTLFRTDKNTTMWPIVGALLIGILVFLLLPPPI
;
A
#
# COMPACT_ATOMS: atom_id res chain seq x y z
N MET A 1 13.66 -5.93 -22.23
CA MET A 1 12.34 -5.56 -21.66
C MET A 1 11.65 -4.63 -22.64
N GLY A 2 10.48 -5.02 -23.19
CA GLY A 2 9.71 -4.11 -24.06
C GLY A 2 9.11 -2.92 -23.28
N HIS A 3 8.73 -1.86 -23.98
CA HIS A 3 8.12 -0.63 -23.44
C HIS A 3 6.98 -0.89 -22.43
N LYS A 4 6.15 -1.93 -22.66
CA LYS A 4 5.06 -2.34 -21.74
C LYS A 4 5.55 -2.84 -20.38
N GLY A 5 6.72 -3.49 -20.34
CA GLY A 5 7.33 -3.99 -19.10
C GLY A 5 7.78 -2.85 -18.18
N LEU A 6 8.47 -1.85 -18.76
CA LEU A 6 8.93 -0.67 -18.03
C LEU A 6 7.76 0.11 -17.41
N ILE A 7 6.70 0.35 -18.18
CA ILE A 7 5.48 1.03 -17.67
C ILE A 7 4.89 0.28 -16.47
N THR A 8 4.88 -1.05 -16.52
CA THR A 8 4.28 -1.85 -15.44
C THR A 8 5.11 -1.77 -14.17
N VAL A 9 6.44 -1.82 -14.27
CA VAL A 9 7.35 -1.64 -13.13
C VAL A 9 7.18 -0.25 -12.51
N LEU A 10 7.12 0.80 -13.33
CA LEU A 10 6.89 2.17 -12.85
C LEU A 10 5.55 2.33 -12.13
N LYS A 11 4.49 1.67 -12.60
CA LYS A 11 3.18 1.65 -11.92
C LYS A 11 3.28 1.00 -10.55
N ILE A 12 3.99 -0.11 -10.41
CA ILE A 12 4.14 -0.82 -9.13
C ILE A 12 4.94 0.04 -8.14
N LEU A 13 6.01 0.68 -8.61
CA LEU A 13 6.78 1.64 -7.80
C LEU A 13 5.88 2.79 -7.33
N ALA A 14 5.07 3.36 -8.23
CA ALA A 14 4.13 4.40 -7.90
C ALA A 14 3.09 3.92 -6.88
N TYR A 15 2.56 2.71 -7.01
CA TYR A 15 1.61 2.14 -6.05
C TYR A 15 2.21 2.02 -4.64
N GLY A 16 3.45 1.55 -4.55
CA GLY A 16 4.17 1.45 -3.29
C GLY A 16 4.44 2.82 -2.66
N TRP A 17 4.94 3.77 -3.46
CA TRP A 17 5.23 5.12 -3.00
C TRP A 17 3.96 5.85 -2.54
N MET A 18 2.87 5.78 -3.32
CA MET A 18 1.59 6.41 -2.99
C MET A 18 0.96 5.84 -1.71
N PHE A 19 1.13 4.55 -1.42
CA PHE A 19 0.59 3.94 -0.20
C PHE A 19 1.18 4.56 1.08
N TYR A 20 2.46 4.97 1.04
CA TYR A 20 3.17 5.56 2.19
C TYR A 20 3.42 7.07 2.06
N ILE A 21 2.81 7.73 1.06
CA ILE A 21 2.98 9.16 0.84
C ILE A 21 2.67 10.03 2.09
N PRO A 22 1.68 9.71 2.95
CA PRO A 22 1.43 10.51 4.16
C PRO A 22 2.63 10.54 5.11
N GLN A 23 3.37 9.44 5.23
CA GLN A 23 4.50 9.29 6.13
C GLN A 23 5.78 9.83 5.53
N ILE A 24 5.96 9.65 4.21
CA ILE A 24 7.04 10.29 3.47
C ILE A 24 6.97 11.79 3.69
N VAL A 25 5.80 12.39 3.50
CA VAL A 25 5.61 13.84 3.69
C VAL A 25 5.77 14.22 5.16
N ALA A 26 5.16 13.50 6.10
CA ALA A 26 5.27 13.81 7.53
C ALA A 26 6.72 13.80 8.04
N LEU A 27 7.52 12.81 7.66
CA LEU A 27 8.92 12.72 8.07
C LEU A 27 9.79 13.78 7.41
N SER A 28 9.49 14.15 6.17
CA SER A 28 10.23 15.19 5.45
C SER A 28 10.19 16.54 6.18
N VAL A 29 9.11 16.81 6.92
CA VAL A 29 8.98 18.02 7.75
C VAL A 29 10.04 18.08 8.85
N LEU A 30 10.52 16.94 9.37
CA LEU A 30 11.62 16.91 10.35
C LEU A 30 12.92 17.48 9.76
N GLY A 31 13.11 17.32 8.45
CA GLY A 31 14.28 17.84 7.72
C GLY A 31 14.30 19.37 7.62
N LYS A 32 13.16 20.02 7.86
CA LYS A 32 13.04 21.49 7.87
C LYS A 32 13.96 22.13 8.90
N LEU A 33 14.29 21.44 9.99
CA LEU A 33 15.23 21.92 11.01
C LEU A 33 16.64 22.18 10.44
N ALA A 34 17.01 21.49 9.35
CA ALA A 34 18.27 21.66 8.63
C ALA A 34 18.10 22.47 7.31
N GLY A 35 17.00 23.21 7.17
CA GLY A 35 16.69 23.99 5.97
C GLY A 35 16.12 23.18 4.79
N TYR A 36 16.05 23.80 3.62
CA TYR A 36 15.45 23.18 2.42
C TYR A 36 16.23 21.97 1.91
N SER A 37 17.56 21.98 2.04
CA SER A 37 18.41 20.83 1.70
C SER A 37 18.13 19.63 2.61
N GLY A 38 17.95 19.87 3.91
CA GLY A 38 17.55 18.85 4.88
C GLY A 38 16.18 18.26 4.57
N LEU A 39 15.20 19.11 4.27
CA LEU A 39 13.86 18.68 3.85
C LEU A 39 13.92 17.78 2.61
N LEU A 40 14.66 18.19 1.57
CA LEU A 40 14.80 17.41 0.35
C LEU A 40 15.51 16.07 0.58
N ALA A 41 16.59 16.07 1.37
CA ALA A 41 17.35 14.86 1.68
C ALA A 41 16.48 13.83 2.43
N ILE A 42 15.72 14.26 3.44
CA ILE A 42 14.81 13.38 4.16
C ILE A 42 13.65 12.92 3.27
N PHE A 43 13.13 13.79 2.40
CA PHE A 43 12.09 13.39 1.44
C PHE A 43 12.55 12.28 0.50
N ILE A 44 13.78 12.38 -0.03
CA ILE A 44 14.36 11.33 -0.89
C ILE A 44 14.57 10.05 -0.09
N ALA A 45 15.21 10.14 1.08
CA ALA A 45 15.49 8.98 1.91
C ALA A 45 14.21 8.25 2.34
N ALA A 46 13.20 9.00 2.81
CA ALA A 46 11.89 8.47 3.17
C ALA A 46 11.18 7.87 1.94
N SER A 47 11.20 8.56 0.80
CA SER A 47 10.59 8.06 -0.44
C SER A 47 11.15 6.69 -0.82
N VAL A 48 12.47 6.52 -0.80
CA VAL A 48 13.12 5.24 -1.13
C VAL A 48 12.79 4.18 -0.09
N GLY A 49 12.98 4.47 1.19
CA GLY A 49 12.77 3.51 2.28
C GLY A 49 11.33 2.99 2.36
N TYR A 50 10.34 3.90 2.28
CA TYR A 50 8.94 3.50 2.34
C TYR A 50 8.43 2.84 1.07
N THR A 51 8.95 3.22 -0.10
CA THR A 51 8.65 2.49 -1.34
C THR A 51 9.15 1.06 -1.24
N LEU A 52 10.39 0.85 -0.77
CA LEU A 52 10.95 -0.49 -0.58
C LEU A 52 10.12 -1.33 0.40
N ARG A 53 9.70 -0.74 1.52
CA ARG A 53 8.80 -1.38 2.49
C ARG A 53 7.47 -1.79 1.85
N ALA A 54 6.87 -0.92 1.05
CA ALA A 54 5.62 -1.21 0.34
C ALA A 54 5.79 -2.35 -0.68
N LEU A 55 6.88 -2.33 -1.45
CA LEU A 55 7.21 -3.40 -2.39
C LEU A 55 7.41 -4.73 -1.68
N LEU A 56 8.11 -4.74 -0.53
CA LEU A 56 8.30 -5.94 0.29
C LEU A 56 6.96 -6.49 0.77
N MET A 57 6.07 -5.63 1.27
CA MET A 57 4.72 -5.99 1.70
C MET A 57 3.93 -6.66 0.56
N MET A 58 3.94 -6.06 -0.63
CA MET A 58 3.25 -6.61 -1.81
C MET A 58 3.90 -7.93 -2.28
N ALA A 59 5.23 -7.99 -2.31
CA ALA A 59 5.97 -9.17 -2.75
C ALA A 59 5.78 -10.36 -1.82
N ILE A 60 5.81 -10.17 -0.49
CA ILE A 60 5.52 -11.22 0.48
C ILE A 60 4.08 -11.71 0.32
N SER A 61 3.12 -10.80 0.18
CA SER A 61 1.71 -11.17 -0.01
C SER A 61 1.51 -12.03 -1.25
N VAL A 62 2.08 -11.62 -2.39
CA VAL A 62 2.01 -12.37 -3.65
C VAL A 62 2.78 -13.69 -3.57
N GLY A 63 3.96 -13.69 -2.94
CA GLY A 63 4.81 -14.86 -2.77
C GLY A 63 4.12 -15.95 -1.95
N LEU A 64 3.56 -15.58 -0.79
CA LEU A 64 2.81 -16.52 0.06
C LEU A 64 1.59 -17.09 -0.65
N MET A 65 0.80 -16.25 -1.34
CA MET A 65 -0.33 -16.72 -2.16
C MET A 65 0.13 -17.70 -3.25
N SER A 66 1.23 -17.40 -3.91
CA SER A 66 1.81 -18.23 -4.98
C SER A 66 2.26 -19.60 -4.48
N ILE A 67 2.86 -19.65 -3.28
CA ILE A 67 3.30 -20.88 -2.62
C ILE A 67 2.08 -21.73 -2.20
N ILE A 68 1.12 -21.14 -1.50
CA ILE A 68 -0.05 -21.88 -0.95
C ILE A 68 -0.92 -22.45 -2.08
N PHE A 69 -1.14 -21.68 -3.14
CA PHE A 69 -2.04 -22.05 -4.23
C PHE A 69 -1.32 -22.53 -5.49
N TRP A 70 -0.02 -22.83 -5.40
CA TRP A 70 0.81 -23.40 -6.47
C TRP A 70 0.68 -22.66 -7.81
N LYS A 71 0.57 -21.33 -7.75
CA LYS A 71 0.41 -20.45 -8.92
C LYS A 71 1.67 -19.63 -9.10
N LYS A 72 2.17 -19.53 -10.35
CA LYS A 72 3.36 -18.73 -10.64
C LYS A 72 3.07 -17.24 -10.40
N PRO A 73 3.91 -16.52 -9.63
CA PRO A 73 3.71 -15.10 -9.40
C PRO A 73 3.81 -14.32 -10.72
N SER A 74 2.87 -13.40 -10.94
CA SER A 74 2.88 -12.48 -12.07
C SER A 74 3.00 -11.04 -11.59
N ILE A 75 3.75 -10.23 -12.34
CA ILE A 75 3.84 -8.77 -12.15
C ILE A 75 2.44 -8.12 -12.17
N GLU A 76 1.47 -8.72 -12.85
CA GLU A 76 0.10 -8.20 -12.89
C GLU A 76 -0.62 -8.27 -11.55
N PHE A 77 -0.19 -9.15 -10.65
CA PHE A 77 -0.82 -9.31 -9.33
C PHE A 77 -0.63 -8.06 -8.46
N PHE A 78 0.43 -7.29 -8.71
CA PHE A 78 0.69 -6.05 -7.99
C PHE A 78 -0.33 -4.94 -8.30
N LYS A 79 -1.06 -5.03 -9.42
CA LYS A 79 -2.14 -4.09 -9.77
C LYS A 79 -3.31 -4.15 -8.78
N TYR A 80 -3.47 -5.26 -8.06
CA TYR A 80 -4.56 -5.43 -7.08
C TYR A 80 -4.35 -4.66 -5.78
N PHE A 81 -3.16 -4.09 -5.56
CA PHE A 81 -2.89 -3.20 -4.42
C PHE A 81 -3.20 -1.72 -4.71
N LEU A 82 -3.73 -1.38 -5.89
CA LEU A 82 -4.17 -0.02 -6.23
C LEU A 82 -5.11 0.60 -5.17
N PRO A 83 -6.08 -0.12 -4.56
CA PRO A 83 -6.92 0.46 -3.51
C PRO A 83 -6.12 1.00 -2.32
N LEU A 84 -5.04 0.31 -1.91
CA LEU A 84 -4.15 0.79 -0.85
C LEU A 84 -3.41 2.06 -1.28
N SER A 85 -2.97 2.15 -2.53
CA SER A 85 -2.35 3.38 -3.06
C SER A 85 -3.33 4.56 -3.07
N CYS A 86 -4.59 4.33 -3.45
CA CYS A 86 -5.64 5.35 -3.39
C CYS A 86 -5.90 5.79 -1.95
N TRP A 87 -5.88 4.86 -1.00
CA TRP A 87 -5.98 5.20 0.41
C TRP A 87 -4.84 6.12 0.88
N GLY A 88 -3.60 5.86 0.47
CA GLY A 88 -2.46 6.70 0.85
C GLY A 88 -2.61 8.15 0.34
N ILE A 89 -3.10 8.34 -0.89
CA ILE A 89 -3.43 9.67 -1.41
C ILE A 89 -4.56 10.32 -0.58
N LEU A 90 -5.63 9.57 -0.31
CA LEU A 90 -6.76 10.07 0.48
C LEU A 90 -6.31 10.50 1.89
N SER A 91 -5.51 9.68 2.58
CA SER A 91 -4.95 9.99 3.89
C SER A 91 -4.11 11.27 3.85
N LEU A 92 -3.29 11.46 2.81
CA LEU A 92 -2.52 12.69 2.65
C LEU A 92 -3.43 13.92 2.52
N LEU A 93 -4.47 13.84 1.69
CA LEU A 93 -5.44 14.93 1.53
C LEU A 93 -6.17 15.24 2.84
N LEU A 94 -6.57 14.21 3.59
CA LEU A 94 -7.19 14.35 4.91
C LEU A 94 -6.25 15.00 5.93
N ARG A 95 -4.95 14.67 5.89
CA ARG A 95 -3.93 15.29 6.73
C ARG A 95 -3.76 16.77 6.40
N PHE A 96 -3.75 17.13 5.11
CA PHE A 96 -3.72 18.55 4.71
C PHE A 96 -4.99 19.29 5.12
N ALA A 97 -6.18 18.71 4.96
CA ALA A 97 -7.43 19.31 5.42
C ALA A 97 -7.42 19.57 6.94
N ASN A 98 -6.82 18.67 7.72
CA ASN A 98 -6.67 18.83 9.17
C ASN A 98 -5.71 19.94 9.58
N LEU A 99 -4.79 20.37 8.70
CA LEU A 99 -3.98 21.57 8.95
C LEU A 99 -4.83 22.85 8.88
N ILE A 100 -5.91 22.83 8.10
CA ILE A 100 -6.84 23.95 7.93
C ILE A 100 -7.90 23.94 9.03
N VAL A 101 -8.42 22.76 9.38
CA VAL A 101 -9.46 22.58 10.41
C VAL A 101 -8.97 21.57 11.46
N PRO A 102 -8.27 22.00 12.51
CA PRO A 102 -7.72 21.07 13.51
C PRO A 102 -8.78 20.30 14.31
N GLN A 103 -10.00 20.82 14.41
CA GLN A 103 -11.11 20.23 15.17
C GLN A 103 -11.58 18.89 14.62
N ILE A 104 -11.27 18.58 13.35
CA ILE A 104 -11.65 17.30 12.72
C ILE A 104 -10.65 16.16 13.01
N LEU A 105 -9.64 16.35 13.86
CA LEU A 105 -8.57 15.37 14.11
C LEU A 105 -9.10 13.96 14.42
N GLN A 106 -10.05 13.84 15.36
CA GLN A 106 -10.60 12.53 15.75
C GLN A 106 -11.38 11.88 14.60
N VAL A 107 -12.20 12.68 13.91
CA VAL A 107 -12.98 12.22 12.74
C VAL A 107 -12.05 11.81 11.60
N ARG A 108 -10.98 12.55 11.36
CA ARG A 108 -9.94 12.26 10.36
C ARG A 108 -9.29 10.92 10.62
N ILE A 109 -8.85 10.66 11.85
CA ILE A 109 -8.22 9.39 12.25
C ILE A 109 -9.20 8.23 12.01
N LEU A 110 -10.47 8.40 12.38
CA LEU A 110 -11.49 7.38 12.16
C LEU A 110 -11.69 7.09 10.66
N ILE A 111 -11.81 8.13 9.82
CA ILE A 111 -11.95 7.99 8.37
C ILE A 111 -10.70 7.31 7.78
N GLU A 112 -9.50 7.70 8.18
CA GLU A 112 -8.25 7.10 7.74
C GLU A 112 -8.21 5.59 8.07
N GLN A 113 -8.57 5.19 9.28
CA GLN A 113 -8.57 3.77 9.67
C GLN A 113 -9.64 2.95 8.96
N ILE A 114 -10.88 3.44 8.87
CA ILE A 114 -11.97 2.73 8.17
C ILE A 114 -11.61 2.57 6.70
N SER A 115 -11.15 3.64 6.05
CA SER A 115 -10.77 3.60 4.64
C SER A 115 -9.56 2.70 4.38
N LEU A 116 -8.61 2.62 5.32
CA LEU A 116 -7.45 1.71 5.24
C LEU A 116 -7.91 0.25 5.25
N VAL A 117 -8.75 -0.10 6.22
CA VAL A 117 -9.30 -1.46 6.37
C VAL A 117 -10.11 -1.86 5.14
N MET A 118 -10.92 -0.93 4.60
CA MET A 118 -11.68 -1.16 3.37
C MET A 118 -10.76 -1.35 2.15
N ALA A 119 -9.76 -0.50 1.97
CA ALA A 119 -8.80 -0.61 0.89
C ALA A 119 -7.99 -1.91 0.96
N TRP A 120 -7.59 -2.30 2.17
CA TRP A 120 -6.96 -3.58 2.46
C TRP A 120 -7.86 -4.74 2.07
N PHE A 121 -9.09 -4.77 2.58
CA PHE A 121 -10.05 -5.84 2.32
C PHE A 121 -10.29 -6.00 0.81
N VAL A 122 -10.52 -4.90 0.10
CA VAL A 122 -10.73 -4.92 -1.37
C VAL A 122 -9.48 -5.44 -2.10
N SER A 123 -8.28 -5.05 -1.68
CA SER A 123 -7.04 -5.49 -2.32
C SER A 123 -6.82 -6.99 -2.19
N TYR A 124 -6.96 -7.54 -0.98
CA TYR A 124 -6.78 -8.97 -0.73
C TYR A 124 -7.94 -9.81 -1.22
N TYR A 125 -9.16 -9.31 -1.18
CA TYR A 125 -10.31 -9.95 -1.82
C TYR A 125 -10.05 -10.11 -3.33
N ARG A 126 -9.66 -9.04 -4.03
CA ARG A 126 -9.38 -9.10 -5.46
C ARG A 126 -8.19 -10.02 -5.76
N LEU A 127 -7.13 -9.97 -4.95
CA LEU A 127 -6.02 -10.91 -5.06
C LEU A 127 -6.51 -12.36 -4.96
N GLY A 128 -7.27 -12.69 -3.92
CA GLY A 128 -7.84 -14.03 -3.73
C GLY A 128 -8.74 -14.50 -4.88
N THR A 129 -9.56 -13.60 -5.45
CA THR A 129 -10.39 -13.95 -6.62
C THR A 129 -9.57 -14.33 -7.85
N LEU A 130 -8.33 -13.83 -7.97
CA LEU A 130 -7.45 -14.23 -9.07
C LEU A 130 -6.84 -15.62 -8.85
N PHE A 131 -6.57 -15.98 -7.60
CA PHE A 131 -6.04 -17.31 -7.26
C PHE A 131 -7.11 -18.40 -7.35
N ARG A 132 -8.40 -18.02 -7.29
CA ARG A 132 -9.54 -18.90 -7.54
C ARG A 132 -9.45 -19.61 -8.91
N THR A 133 -9.58 -20.92 -8.89
CA THR A 133 -9.58 -21.80 -10.08
C THR A 133 -10.98 -21.94 -10.66
N ASP A 134 -12.02 -22.08 -9.82
CA ASP A 134 -13.41 -22.19 -10.25
C ASP A 134 -14.33 -21.12 -9.63
N LYS A 135 -15.09 -20.43 -10.48
CA LYS A 135 -16.04 -19.37 -10.09
C LYS A 135 -17.25 -19.86 -9.28
N ASN A 136 -17.43 -21.17 -9.07
CA ASN A 136 -18.64 -21.71 -8.44
C ASN A 136 -18.44 -22.46 -7.11
N THR A 137 -17.23 -22.80 -6.67
CA THR A 137 -17.12 -23.82 -5.57
C THR A 137 -16.11 -23.51 -4.46
N THR A 138 -15.00 -22.80 -4.69
CA THR A 138 -13.97 -22.63 -3.65
C THR A 138 -13.71 -21.17 -3.27
N MET A 139 -14.09 -20.81 -2.03
CA MET A 139 -13.78 -19.52 -1.40
C MET A 139 -12.40 -19.51 -0.73
N TRP A 140 -11.72 -20.66 -0.66
CA TRP A 140 -10.43 -20.83 0.01
C TRP A 140 -9.35 -19.83 -0.42
N PRO A 141 -9.20 -19.48 -1.71
CA PRO A 141 -8.21 -18.47 -2.12
C PRO A 141 -8.50 -17.07 -1.60
N ILE A 142 -9.78 -16.72 -1.40
CA ILE A 142 -10.20 -15.44 -0.84
C ILE A 142 -9.90 -15.41 0.66
N VAL A 143 -10.30 -16.45 1.39
CA VAL A 143 -10.03 -16.57 2.83
C VAL A 143 -8.52 -16.58 3.08
N GLY A 144 -7.76 -17.37 2.32
CA GLY A 144 -6.31 -17.43 2.40
C GLY A 144 -5.64 -16.08 2.12
N ALA A 145 -6.12 -15.33 1.11
CA ALA A 145 -5.62 -13.98 0.84
C ALA A 145 -5.88 -13.03 1.99
N LEU A 146 -7.07 -13.05 2.60
CA LEU A 146 -7.38 -12.22 3.77
C LEU A 146 -6.49 -12.59 4.96
N LEU A 147 -6.27 -13.88 5.24
CA LEU A 147 -5.38 -14.31 6.33
C LEU A 147 -3.92 -13.90 6.08
N ILE A 148 -3.43 -14.04 4.85
CA ILE A 148 -2.10 -13.52 4.47
C ILE A 148 -2.06 -12.01 4.65
N GLY A 149 -3.11 -11.29 4.28
CA GLY A 149 -3.19 -9.85 4.47
C GLY A 149 -3.11 -9.44 5.93
N ILE A 150 -3.74 -10.19 6.85
CA ILE A 150 -3.65 -9.95 8.29
C ILE A 150 -2.23 -10.20 8.77
N LEU A 151 -1.63 -11.34 8.38
CA LEU A 151 -0.26 -11.68 8.74
C LEU A 151 0.73 -10.60 8.27
N VAL A 152 0.61 -10.17 7.01
CA VAL A 152 1.47 -9.14 6.43
C VAL A 152 1.24 -7.78 7.10
N PHE A 153 0.01 -7.42 7.46
CA PHE A 153 -0.26 -6.22 8.24
C PHE A 153 0.34 -6.28 9.65
N LEU A 154 0.41 -7.45 10.28
CA LEU A 154 1.05 -7.58 11.59
C LEU A 154 2.59 -7.50 11.49
N LEU A 155 3.18 -8.10 10.46
CA LEU A 155 4.63 -8.10 10.24
C LEU A 155 5.15 -6.77 9.70
N LEU A 156 4.38 -6.13 8.83
CA LEU A 156 4.72 -4.89 8.14
C LEU A 156 3.55 -3.91 8.30
N PRO A 157 3.39 -3.31 9.49
CA PRO A 157 2.22 -2.50 9.79
C PRO A 157 2.03 -1.39 8.77
N PRO A 158 0.77 -1.17 8.35
CA PRO A 158 0.43 -0.07 7.47
C PRO A 158 0.76 1.23 8.19
N PRO A 159 0.92 2.30 7.43
CA PRO A 159 1.46 3.50 8.01
C PRO A 159 0.30 4.31 8.59
N ILE A 160 0.06 4.21 9.90
CA ILE A 160 -0.98 4.96 10.62
C ILE A 160 -0.37 6.26 11.12
#